data_AF-A0A072U291-F1
#
_entry.id   AF-A0A072U291-F1
#
_cell.length_a   1.000
_cell.length_b   1.000
_cell.length_c   1.000
_cell.angle_alpha   90.00
_cell.angle_beta   90.00
_cell.angle_gamma   90.00
#
_symmetry.space_group_name_H-M   'P 1'
#
loop_
_entity.id
_entity.type
_entity.pdbx_description
1 polymer ?
#
loop_
_entity_poly.entity_id
_entity_poly.type
_entity_poly.pdbx_seq_one_letter_code
_entity_poly.pdbx_strand_id
1 'polypeptide(L)'
;MEMERSEKLKTEFPVLPDCVISYIFSKLCLKDLVKTSVLSKLWLHEWGFRMDLNFDIHTLCDYDKFPENITLYEWVESEFTARVDQFMLHYQGDMIRSIRLVFPLGTKHTGVIERMISKVIAKGVKRLELILSYQDDDDADFDYIRPYTLPFILPFDLLSDADSLTYLHLKRCILITMDNFCGLKNLKTLVLSLVSVKQDLIQCLLSNCIHLLDFTLDDCKFKSDLKITSPTLLNLNIVNCRVKIQKRRSIDIIASNLSSLEYSCTGTEVHTMNIKAHMLSKFSFTGNRIYQLVGFSGMKNVTTIVLDGVGECISSKLVSLLFSVCLQLEDVTLKNYNLIYELEVISKNLRHLNIIDCGSQEQYSPPISIDAANLLSFEYSGHMQRFSIKAPKLLTIFWNAAISEKNPYLFGSIASFHHIENLAMTMTHSQITELSTILVRFQNLRQLELFIKVPCDFNIGFESPDFEIPHDFKIDFFWILDIAMACQHLQKLSLTIRNSHPENSHSIDFERQRREYAGFSHNDLKYVELHGCMCAINVIELASHILRNVNSLKQITFSPGEKFYRGAGRWTEDSDNCCWLYEGIIHDMLQDEVNEQCQLVVL
;
A
#
# COMPACT_ATOMS: atom_id res chain seq x y z
N MET A 1 57.88 49.63 2.96
CA MET A 1 57.17 48.38 3.27
C MET A 1 55.87 48.43 2.52
N GLU A 2 55.95 48.14 1.21
CA GLU A 2 54.79 47.97 0.34
C GLU A 2 54.45 46.48 0.35
N MET A 3 53.19 46.14 0.58
CA MET A 3 52.68 44.78 0.41
C MET A 3 51.28 44.84 -0.20
N GLU A 4 51.31 44.63 -1.52
CA GLU A 4 50.35 44.05 -2.46
C GLU A 4 48.83 44.13 -2.22
N ARG A 5 48.17 44.61 -3.28
CA ARG A 5 46.73 44.45 -3.59
C ARG A 5 46.41 42.96 -3.77
N SER A 6 45.44 42.44 -3.00
CA SER A 6 44.83 41.14 -3.27
C SER A 6 43.92 41.21 -4.51
N GLU A 7 44.24 40.40 -5.53
CA GLU A 7 43.43 40.18 -6.72
C GLU A 7 42.05 39.60 -6.37
N LYS A 8 40.99 40.17 -6.97
CA LYS A 8 39.68 39.53 -6.99
C LYS A 8 39.75 38.31 -7.92
N LEU A 9 39.85 37.12 -7.34
CA LEU A 9 39.55 35.86 -8.01
C LEU A 9 38.08 35.91 -8.50
N LYS A 10 37.90 36.18 -9.80
CA LYS A 10 36.68 35.79 -10.51
C LYS A 10 36.70 34.26 -10.56
N THR A 11 35.93 33.62 -9.69
CA THR A 11 35.60 32.21 -9.83
C THR A 11 34.73 32.04 -11.08
N GLU A 12 35.36 31.75 -12.22
CA GLU A 12 34.68 31.20 -13.39
C GLU A 12 34.21 29.79 -13.04
N PHE A 13 32.92 29.65 -12.72
CA PHE A 13 32.29 28.33 -12.66
C PHE A 13 32.39 27.68 -14.04
N PRO A 14 32.73 26.39 -14.14
CA PRO A 14 32.78 25.70 -15.43
C PRO A 14 31.40 25.75 -16.10
N VAL A 15 31.35 26.23 -17.34
CA VAL A 15 30.13 26.29 -18.15
C VAL A 15 29.72 24.85 -18.48
N LEU A 16 28.77 24.31 -17.71
CA LEU A 16 28.14 23.02 -17.98
C LEU A 16 27.39 23.10 -19.32
N PRO A 17 27.38 22.04 -20.15
CA PRO A 17 26.57 21.99 -21.36
C PRO A 17 25.08 22.13 -21.05
N ASP A 18 24.32 22.82 -21.91
CA ASP A 18 22.88 23.09 -21.72
C ASP A 18 22.06 21.82 -21.47
N CYS A 19 22.44 20.68 -22.07
CA CYS A 19 21.78 19.40 -21.85
C CYS A 19 21.98 18.83 -20.43
N VAL A 20 23.16 19.05 -19.83
CA VAL A 20 23.47 18.61 -18.45
C VAL A 20 22.79 19.55 -17.46
N ILE A 21 22.77 20.85 -17.74
CA ILE A 21 22.05 21.86 -16.97
C ILE A 21 20.54 21.53 -16.96
N SER A 22 19.96 21.27 -18.14
CA SER A 22 18.55 20.89 -18.28
C SER A 22 18.24 19.59 -17.52
N TYR A 23 19.15 18.60 -17.54
CA TYR A 23 19.00 17.37 -16.77
C TYR A 23 19.05 17.61 -15.25
N ILE A 24 20.04 18.35 -14.74
CA ILE A 24 20.15 18.70 -13.32
C ILE A 24 18.89 19.44 -12.87
N PHE A 25 18.43 20.42 -13.66
CA PHE A 25 17.22 21.14 -13.36
C PHE A 25 16.01 20.21 -13.34
N SER A 26 15.86 19.32 -14.32
CA SER A 26 14.75 18.34 -14.31
C SER A 26 14.58 17.59 -12.98
N LYS A 27 15.64 17.50 -12.16
CA LYS A 27 15.68 16.84 -10.84
C LYS A 27 15.49 17.77 -9.63
N LEU A 28 15.61 19.09 -9.77
CA LEU A 28 15.42 20.03 -8.66
C LEU A 28 13.94 20.38 -8.45
N CYS A 29 13.52 20.50 -7.18
CA CYS A 29 12.20 21.03 -6.84
C CYS A 29 12.14 22.55 -7.10
N LEU A 30 10.94 23.13 -7.27
CA LEU A 30 10.86 24.54 -7.65
C LEU A 30 11.41 25.47 -6.56
N LYS A 31 11.35 25.12 -5.28
CA LYS A 31 11.99 25.89 -4.22
C LYS A 31 13.51 26.01 -4.44
N ASP A 32 14.15 24.92 -4.81
CA ASP A 32 15.60 24.88 -5.08
C ASP A 32 15.95 25.58 -6.40
N LEU A 33 15.05 25.56 -7.38
CA LEU A 33 15.20 26.32 -8.62
C LEU A 33 15.13 27.83 -8.39
N VAL A 34 14.22 28.33 -7.55
CA VAL A 34 14.17 29.77 -7.20
C VAL A 34 15.46 30.15 -6.47
N LYS A 35 15.90 29.34 -5.50
CA LYS A 35 17.13 29.61 -4.73
C LYS A 35 18.37 29.62 -5.63
N THR A 36 18.46 28.68 -6.57
CA THR A 36 19.59 28.62 -7.52
C THR A 36 19.54 29.73 -8.56
N SER A 37 18.36 30.31 -8.87
CA SER A 37 18.27 31.47 -9.77
C SER A 37 18.99 32.74 -9.27
N VAL A 38 19.29 32.80 -7.96
CA VAL A 38 20.14 33.85 -7.35
C VAL A 38 21.60 33.72 -7.79
N LEU A 39 22.04 32.50 -8.13
CA LEU A 39 23.41 32.19 -8.53
C LEU A 39 23.69 32.51 -10.01
N SER A 40 22.67 32.56 -10.87
CA SER A 40 22.81 32.95 -12.27
C SER A 40 21.48 33.38 -12.92
N LYS A 41 21.50 34.51 -13.63
CA LYS A 41 20.34 35.00 -14.41
C LYS A 41 19.96 34.06 -15.57
N LEU A 42 20.89 33.24 -16.06
CA LEU A 42 20.61 32.19 -17.06
C LEU A 42 19.73 31.08 -16.49
N TRP A 43 19.73 30.85 -15.17
CA TRP A 43 19.01 29.75 -14.55
C TRP A 43 17.54 30.10 -14.25
N LEU A 44 17.21 31.39 -14.22
CA LEU A 44 15.83 31.90 -14.21
C LEU A 44 15.13 31.70 -15.57
N HIS A 45 15.91 31.59 -16.67
CA HIS A 45 15.39 31.30 -18.01
C HIS A 45 14.87 29.86 -18.13
N GLU A 46 15.61 28.86 -17.62
CA GLU A 46 15.25 27.43 -17.66
C GLU A 46 13.92 27.09 -16.96
N TRP A 47 13.55 27.89 -15.96
CA TRP A 47 12.26 27.84 -15.28
C TRP A 47 11.09 28.09 -16.24
N GLY A 48 11.26 29.03 -17.18
CA GLY A 48 10.25 29.45 -18.15
C GLY A 48 9.86 28.37 -19.16
N PHE A 49 10.63 27.29 -19.29
CA PHE A 49 10.45 26.22 -20.29
C PHE A 49 10.04 24.87 -19.69
N ARG A 50 9.77 24.81 -18.38
CA ARG A 50 9.25 23.61 -17.72
C ARG A 50 7.93 23.18 -18.33
N MET A 51 7.85 21.92 -18.75
CA MET A 51 6.61 21.34 -19.26
C MET A 51 5.75 20.73 -18.14
N ASP A 52 6.32 20.39 -16.99
CA ASP A 52 5.58 19.88 -15.84
C ASP A 52 5.65 20.90 -14.69
N LEU A 53 4.50 21.44 -14.33
CA LEU A 53 4.35 22.48 -13.33
C LEU A 53 3.67 21.91 -12.08
N ASN A 54 4.24 22.14 -10.90
CA ASN A 54 3.67 21.72 -9.62
C ASN A 54 3.65 22.90 -8.65
N PHE A 55 2.48 23.49 -8.44
CA PHE A 55 2.29 24.59 -7.52
C PHE A 55 1.73 24.05 -6.21
N ASP A 56 2.53 24.11 -5.15
CA ASP A 56 2.20 23.64 -3.80
C ASP A 56 2.74 24.65 -2.77
N ILE A 57 2.17 24.72 -1.58
CA ILE A 57 2.57 25.63 -0.51
C ILE A 57 4.06 25.48 -0.18
N HIS A 58 4.55 24.25 -0.05
CA HIS A 58 5.96 23.94 0.22
C HIS A 58 6.90 24.38 -0.91
N THR A 59 6.32 24.53 -2.10
CA THR A 59 7.02 24.85 -3.34
C THR A 59 7.08 26.36 -3.57
N LEU A 60 6.06 27.10 -3.11
CA LEU A 60 5.88 28.51 -3.42
C LEU A 60 6.03 29.46 -2.24
N CYS A 61 5.88 29.03 -0.98
CA CYS A 61 5.90 29.92 0.18
C CYS A 61 7.08 29.64 1.13
N ASP A 62 7.69 30.71 1.65
CA ASP A 62 8.67 30.65 2.75
C ASP A 62 8.01 31.23 4.01
N TYR A 63 7.99 30.44 5.09
CA TYR A 63 7.31 30.79 6.35
C TYR A 63 8.04 31.87 7.16
N ASP A 64 9.28 32.20 6.81
CA ASP A 64 10.15 33.10 7.58
C ASP A 64 9.82 34.60 7.40
N LYS A 65 8.80 34.96 6.61
CA LYS A 65 8.44 36.36 6.26
C LYS A 65 7.02 36.74 6.66
N PHE A 66 6.58 36.32 7.84
CA PHE A 66 5.22 36.60 8.30
C PHE A 66 5.03 38.05 8.78
N PRO A 67 4.05 38.80 8.25
CA PRO A 67 3.69 40.13 8.77
C PRO A 67 2.86 40.01 10.06
N GLU A 68 3.16 40.81 11.08
CA GLU A 68 2.52 40.74 12.43
C GLU A 68 1.00 41.08 12.46
N ASN A 69 0.41 41.60 11.37
CA ASN A 69 -0.94 42.21 11.36
C ASN A 69 -1.97 41.56 10.42
N ILE A 70 -1.70 40.41 9.80
CA ILE A 70 -2.66 39.70 8.93
C ILE A 70 -2.83 38.28 9.47
N THR A 71 -4.00 37.67 9.30
CA THR A 71 -4.12 36.23 9.60
C THR A 71 -3.15 35.44 8.71
N LEU A 72 -2.38 34.51 9.30
CA LEU A 72 -1.41 33.67 8.56
C LEU A 72 -2.02 33.06 7.30
N TYR A 73 -3.29 32.65 7.38
CA TYR A 73 -4.02 32.09 6.25
C TYR A 73 -4.22 33.08 5.08
N GLU A 74 -4.78 34.27 5.33
CA GLU A 74 -5.12 35.22 4.25
C GLU A 74 -3.88 35.75 3.54
N TRP A 75 -2.79 35.94 4.29
CA TRP A 75 -1.51 36.33 3.70
C TRP A 75 -0.93 35.21 2.83
N VAL A 76 -0.86 33.97 3.35
CA VAL A 76 -0.33 32.83 2.59
C VAL A 76 -1.18 32.56 1.34
N GLU A 77 -2.51 32.65 1.44
CA GLU A 77 -3.43 32.47 0.30
C GLU A 77 -3.18 33.53 -0.79
N SER A 78 -3.03 34.79 -0.39
CA SER A 78 -2.78 35.90 -1.31
C SER A 78 -1.39 35.83 -1.95
N GLU A 79 -0.35 35.53 -1.17
CA GLU A 79 1.02 35.39 -1.63
C GLU A 79 1.15 34.20 -2.59
N PHE A 80 0.58 33.05 -2.23
CA PHE A 80 0.54 31.86 -3.09
C PHE A 80 -0.11 32.20 -4.44
N THR A 81 -1.29 32.81 -4.39
CA THR A 81 -2.04 33.18 -5.59
C THR A 81 -1.29 34.19 -6.44
N ALA A 82 -0.68 35.21 -5.83
CA ALA A 82 0.12 36.22 -6.52
C ALA A 82 1.32 35.59 -7.24
N ARG A 83 2.01 34.65 -6.59
CA ARG A 83 3.13 33.90 -7.21
C ARG A 83 2.68 33.04 -8.37
N VAL A 84 1.56 32.33 -8.24
CA VAL A 84 0.97 31.55 -9.36
C VAL A 84 0.62 32.47 -10.52
N ASP A 85 -0.07 33.59 -10.27
CA ASP A 85 -0.47 34.53 -11.33
C ASP A 85 0.76 35.16 -12.01
N GLN A 86 1.75 35.61 -11.22
CA GLN A 86 3.00 36.16 -11.75
C GLN A 86 3.78 35.14 -12.57
N PHE A 87 3.89 33.90 -12.11
CA PHE A 87 4.50 32.81 -12.87
C PHE A 87 3.76 32.66 -14.20
N MET A 88 2.44 32.52 -14.14
CA MET A 88 1.63 32.24 -15.31
C MET A 88 1.69 33.39 -16.30
N LEU A 89 1.73 34.65 -15.86
CA LEU A 89 1.92 35.80 -16.75
C LEU A 89 3.26 35.72 -17.52
N HIS A 90 4.35 35.40 -16.84
CA HIS A 90 5.71 35.42 -17.42
C HIS A 90 6.15 34.09 -18.06
N TYR A 91 5.35 33.02 -17.97
CA TYR A 91 5.70 31.74 -18.58
C TYR A 91 5.87 31.87 -20.10
N GLN A 92 7.08 31.53 -20.59
CA GLN A 92 7.52 31.68 -21.99
C GLN A 92 7.51 30.36 -22.78
N GLY A 93 7.48 29.21 -22.12
CA GLY A 93 7.53 27.90 -22.76
C GLY A 93 6.40 27.68 -23.76
N ASP A 94 6.69 26.96 -24.84
CA ASP A 94 5.75 26.76 -25.94
C ASP A 94 4.63 25.77 -25.59
N MET A 95 4.89 24.85 -24.67
CA MET A 95 3.96 23.79 -24.29
C MET A 95 4.03 23.51 -22.78
N ILE A 96 2.87 23.24 -22.19
CA ILE A 96 2.74 22.70 -20.84
C ILE A 96 2.21 21.28 -20.99
N ARG A 97 2.95 20.28 -20.51
CA ARG A 97 2.54 18.87 -20.55
C ARG A 97 1.60 18.54 -19.38
N SER A 98 1.99 18.94 -18.17
CA SER A 98 1.29 18.63 -16.94
C SER A 98 1.28 19.84 -16.01
N ILE A 99 0.17 20.07 -15.32
CA ILE A 99 0.09 21.06 -14.25
C ILE A 99 -0.68 20.48 -13.06
N ARG A 100 -0.14 20.72 -11.86
CA ARG A 100 -0.75 20.38 -10.58
C ARG A 100 -0.78 21.62 -9.70
N LEU A 101 -1.97 22.01 -9.23
CA LEU A 101 -2.17 23.11 -8.29
C LEU A 101 -2.74 22.53 -6.99
N VAL A 102 -1.97 22.58 -5.91
CA VAL A 102 -2.33 22.09 -4.57
C VAL A 102 -2.35 23.25 -3.58
N PHE A 103 -3.53 23.80 -3.36
CA PHE A 103 -3.74 24.84 -2.35
C PHE A 103 -5.23 25.06 -2.14
N PRO A 104 -5.73 25.29 -0.92
CA PRO A 104 -7.15 25.43 -0.62
C PRO A 104 -7.75 26.77 -1.06
N LEU A 105 -7.60 27.13 -2.34
CA LEU A 105 -8.20 28.31 -2.94
C LEU A 105 -9.72 28.17 -3.10
N GLY A 106 -10.42 29.30 -3.03
CA GLY A 106 -11.85 29.38 -3.27
C GLY A 106 -12.25 30.51 -4.21
N THR A 107 -13.50 30.95 -4.09
CA THR A 107 -14.10 31.97 -4.98
C THR A 107 -13.40 33.33 -4.97
N LYS A 108 -12.66 33.67 -3.90
CA LYS A 108 -11.86 34.90 -3.83
C LYS A 108 -10.77 34.98 -4.92
N HIS A 109 -10.27 33.82 -5.37
CA HIS A 109 -9.16 33.72 -6.31
C HIS A 109 -9.58 33.15 -7.68
N THR A 110 -10.89 33.11 -7.96
CA THR A 110 -11.45 32.60 -9.23
C THR A 110 -10.74 33.17 -10.45
N GLY A 111 -10.55 34.48 -10.52
CA GLY A 111 -9.94 35.11 -11.71
C GLY A 111 -8.49 34.66 -11.99
N VAL A 112 -7.72 34.31 -10.95
CA VAL A 112 -6.33 33.81 -11.12
C VAL A 112 -6.35 32.36 -11.59
N ILE A 113 -7.21 31.53 -10.97
CA ILE A 113 -7.37 30.13 -11.35
C ILE A 113 -7.86 30.03 -12.80
N GLU A 114 -8.84 30.85 -13.19
CA GLU A 114 -9.38 30.86 -14.55
C GLU A 114 -8.31 31.27 -15.58
N ARG A 115 -7.57 32.36 -15.33
CA ARG A 115 -6.46 32.78 -16.20
C ARG A 115 -5.40 31.69 -16.35
N MET A 116 -5.04 31.03 -15.24
CA MET A 116 -4.10 29.92 -15.26
C MET A 116 -4.63 28.79 -16.15
N ILE A 117 -5.87 28.35 -15.96
CA ILE A 117 -6.49 27.28 -16.73
C ILE A 117 -6.53 27.63 -18.22
N SER A 118 -6.99 28.84 -18.59
CA SER A 118 -7.00 29.29 -19.99
C SER A 118 -5.60 29.24 -20.61
N LYS A 119 -4.57 29.69 -19.88
CA LYS A 119 -3.20 29.71 -20.39
C LYS A 119 -2.63 28.30 -20.57
N VAL A 120 -2.89 27.37 -19.65
CA VAL A 120 -2.38 25.98 -19.81
C VAL A 120 -3.10 25.22 -20.92
N ILE A 121 -4.39 25.48 -21.11
CA ILE A 121 -5.16 24.92 -22.24
C ILE A 121 -4.61 25.43 -23.57
N ALA A 122 -4.40 26.74 -23.69
CA ALA A 122 -3.79 27.34 -24.88
C ALA A 122 -2.37 26.80 -25.17
N LYS A 123 -1.68 26.27 -24.15
CA LYS A 123 -0.36 25.65 -24.24
C LYS A 123 -0.41 24.11 -24.40
N GLY A 124 -1.58 23.53 -24.67
CA GLY A 124 -1.71 22.11 -25.04
C GLY A 124 -1.57 21.12 -23.88
N VAL A 125 -2.05 21.49 -22.68
CA VAL A 125 -1.98 20.63 -21.48
C VAL A 125 -2.61 19.26 -21.68
N LYS A 126 -1.92 18.22 -21.22
CA LYS A 126 -2.40 16.82 -21.27
C LYS A 126 -2.92 16.32 -19.92
N ARG A 127 -2.36 16.84 -18.82
CA ARG A 127 -2.72 16.48 -17.44
C ARG A 127 -2.96 17.74 -16.61
N LEU A 128 -4.17 17.90 -16.09
CA LEU A 128 -4.56 19.02 -15.24
C LEU A 128 -5.08 18.50 -13.89
N GLU A 129 -4.42 18.90 -12.81
CA GLU A 129 -4.85 18.60 -11.44
C GLU A 129 -5.10 19.90 -10.67
N LEU A 130 -6.35 20.06 -10.24
CA LEU A 130 -6.79 21.17 -9.41
C LEU A 130 -7.20 20.62 -8.04
N ILE A 131 -6.22 20.57 -7.13
CA ILE A 131 -6.36 20.00 -5.80
C ILE A 131 -6.57 21.13 -4.79
N LEU A 132 -7.81 21.55 -4.64
CA LEU A 132 -8.12 22.72 -3.80
C LEU A 132 -8.31 22.36 -2.34
N SER A 133 -7.45 21.54 -1.71
CA SER A 133 -7.52 21.22 -0.27
C SER A 133 -6.12 21.18 0.33
N TYR A 134 -6.00 21.01 1.66
CA TYR A 134 -4.73 20.66 2.28
C TYR A 134 -4.40 19.17 2.03
N GLN A 135 -3.11 18.80 2.15
CA GLN A 135 -2.66 17.41 1.97
C GLN A 135 -3.01 16.53 3.18
N ASP A 136 -3.04 17.10 4.39
CA ASP A 136 -3.26 16.39 5.67
C ASP A 136 -4.71 16.52 6.18
N ASP A 137 -5.70 16.22 5.33
CA ASP A 137 -7.13 16.29 5.69
C ASP A 137 -7.59 15.18 6.67
N ASP A 138 -6.69 14.28 7.12
CA ASP A 138 -6.99 13.15 8.01
C ASP A 138 -6.81 13.46 9.52
N ASP A 139 -6.14 14.56 9.89
CA ASP A 139 -5.98 14.97 11.29
C ASP A 139 -7.17 15.80 11.77
N ALA A 140 -8.02 15.19 12.60
CA ALA A 140 -9.20 15.79 13.20
C ALA A 140 -8.92 17.03 14.07
N ASP A 141 -7.66 17.32 14.41
CA ASP A 141 -7.25 18.45 15.25
C ASP A 141 -7.16 19.80 14.50
N PHE A 142 -7.12 19.80 13.16
CA PHE A 142 -7.08 21.04 12.37
C PHE A 142 -8.46 21.66 12.06
N ASP A 143 -9.55 21.14 12.63
CA ASP A 143 -10.92 21.62 12.40
C ASP A 143 -11.14 23.08 12.92
N TYR A 144 -10.24 23.58 13.78
CA TYR A 144 -10.28 24.97 14.29
C TYR A 144 -9.69 26.02 13.32
N ILE A 145 -8.99 25.62 12.25
CA ILE A 145 -8.49 26.51 11.19
C ILE A 145 -9.14 26.12 9.86
N ARG A 146 -10.45 25.88 9.85
CA ARG A 146 -11.23 25.86 8.61
C ARG A 146 -11.71 27.27 8.27
N PRO A 147 -11.00 28.06 7.45
CA PRO A 147 -11.61 29.23 6.87
C PRO A 147 -12.79 28.78 6.02
N TYR A 148 -13.92 29.48 6.15
CA TYR A 148 -15.16 29.32 5.40
C TYR A 148 -14.98 29.66 3.90
N THR A 149 -13.89 29.25 3.28
CA THR A 149 -13.54 29.52 1.89
C THR A 149 -14.52 28.77 1.02
N LEU A 150 -15.41 29.52 0.36
CA LEU A 150 -16.39 28.96 -0.56
C LEU A 150 -15.65 28.22 -1.70
N PRO A 151 -16.05 26.97 -2.02
CA PRO A 151 -15.38 26.18 -3.05
C PRO A 151 -15.37 26.91 -4.40
N PHE A 152 -14.26 26.77 -5.13
CA PHE A 152 -14.16 27.30 -6.49
C PHE A 152 -15.23 26.69 -7.38
N ILE A 153 -15.90 27.55 -8.15
CA ILE A 153 -16.86 27.17 -9.17
C ILE A 153 -16.08 27.07 -10.48
N LEU A 154 -16.03 25.89 -11.08
CA LEU A 154 -15.40 25.69 -12.38
C LEU A 154 -16.46 25.82 -13.48
N PRO A 155 -16.40 26.87 -14.33
CA PRO A 155 -17.22 26.94 -15.53
C PRO A 155 -16.68 25.94 -16.56
N PHE A 156 -17.49 24.99 -17.02
CA PHE A 156 -17.04 23.99 -18.00
C PHE A 156 -16.63 24.60 -19.35
N ASP A 157 -17.15 25.77 -19.71
CA ASP A 157 -16.77 26.49 -20.93
C ASP A 157 -15.27 26.83 -20.97
N LEU A 158 -14.65 26.97 -19.80
CA LEU A 158 -13.23 27.19 -19.67
C LEU A 158 -12.40 26.02 -20.19
N LEU A 159 -12.98 24.82 -20.22
CA LEU A 159 -12.35 23.60 -20.71
C LEU A 159 -12.78 23.23 -22.14
N SER A 160 -13.60 24.04 -22.82
CA SER A 160 -14.17 23.70 -24.13
C SER A 160 -13.12 23.48 -25.22
N ASP A 161 -12.00 24.22 -25.17
CA ASP A 161 -10.89 24.11 -26.13
C ASP A 161 -9.78 23.15 -25.67
N ALA A 162 -10.02 22.35 -24.63
CA ALA A 162 -9.03 21.44 -24.05
C ALA A 162 -8.87 20.12 -24.83
N ASP A 163 -8.71 20.20 -26.15
CA ASP A 163 -8.62 19.03 -27.03
C ASP A 163 -7.38 18.16 -26.73
N SER A 164 -6.30 18.71 -26.17
CA SER A 164 -5.11 17.95 -25.78
C SER A 164 -5.26 17.19 -24.45
N LEU A 165 -6.30 17.50 -23.68
CA LEU A 165 -6.43 17.03 -22.30
C LEU A 165 -6.83 15.56 -22.25
N THR A 166 -6.03 14.76 -21.54
CA THR A 166 -6.21 13.31 -21.39
C THR A 166 -6.48 12.88 -19.94
N TYR A 167 -6.08 13.70 -18.96
CA TYR A 167 -6.27 13.44 -17.55
C TYR A 167 -6.75 14.72 -16.84
N LEU A 168 -7.81 14.61 -16.05
CA LEU A 168 -8.39 15.69 -15.26
C LEU A 168 -8.67 15.23 -13.83
N HIS A 169 -8.09 15.89 -12.84
CA HIS A 169 -8.42 15.70 -11.42
C HIS A 169 -8.91 17.01 -10.80
N LEU A 170 -10.11 16.98 -10.24
CA LEU A 170 -10.74 18.12 -9.58
C LEU A 170 -11.08 17.74 -8.12
N LYS A 171 -10.35 18.31 -7.15
CA LYS A 171 -10.66 18.17 -5.72
C LYS A 171 -11.30 19.45 -5.17
N ARG A 172 -12.39 19.30 -4.42
CA ARG A 172 -13.14 20.40 -3.76
C ARG A 172 -13.60 21.51 -4.73
N CYS A 173 -14.07 21.12 -5.91
CA CYS A 173 -14.64 22.02 -6.93
C CYS A 173 -16.18 21.92 -6.99
N ILE A 174 -16.86 23.02 -7.34
CA ILE A 174 -18.27 23.03 -7.73
C ILE A 174 -18.36 23.00 -9.25
N LEU A 175 -19.03 21.98 -9.77
CA LEU A 175 -19.24 21.76 -11.20
C LEU A 175 -20.67 22.17 -11.57
N ILE A 176 -20.81 23.12 -12.48
CA ILE A 176 -22.11 23.58 -12.98
C ILE A 176 -22.27 23.10 -14.42
N THR A 177 -23.20 22.17 -14.65
CA THR A 177 -23.58 21.74 -16.00
C THR A 177 -24.25 22.88 -16.75
N MET A 178 -23.86 23.09 -18.01
CA MET A 178 -24.51 24.03 -18.92
C MET A 178 -24.91 23.31 -20.21
N ASP A 179 -25.99 23.77 -20.84
CA ASP A 179 -26.64 23.11 -21.99
C ASP A 179 -25.73 23.00 -23.23
N ASN A 180 -24.63 23.76 -23.29
CA ASN A 180 -23.73 23.86 -24.44
C ASN A 180 -22.35 23.19 -24.25
N PHE A 181 -22.15 22.38 -23.20
CA PHE A 181 -20.87 21.73 -22.97
C PHE A 181 -20.52 20.77 -24.13
N CYS A 182 -19.49 21.12 -24.89
CA CYS A 182 -19.06 20.38 -26.09
C CYS A 182 -18.16 19.16 -25.79
N GLY A 183 -17.89 18.88 -24.51
CA GLY A 183 -17.14 17.71 -24.08
C GLY A 183 -15.63 17.81 -24.12
N LEU A 184 -14.99 16.95 -23.32
CA LEU A 184 -13.53 16.77 -23.32
C LEU A 184 -13.20 15.58 -24.21
N LYS A 185 -13.02 15.84 -25.50
CA LYS A 185 -13.02 14.81 -26.56
C LYS A 185 -11.98 13.72 -26.34
N ASN A 186 -10.79 14.08 -25.88
CA ASN A 186 -9.66 13.14 -25.71
C ASN A 186 -9.42 12.72 -24.25
N LEU A 187 -10.33 13.07 -23.34
CA LEU A 187 -10.19 12.73 -21.93
C LEU A 187 -10.29 11.22 -21.74
N LYS A 188 -9.27 10.62 -21.12
CA LYS A 188 -9.20 9.20 -20.80
C LYS A 188 -9.42 8.93 -19.32
N THR A 189 -8.98 9.85 -18.46
CA THR A 189 -9.10 9.69 -17.01
C THR A 189 -9.72 10.93 -16.37
N LEU A 190 -10.76 10.70 -15.57
CA LEU A 190 -11.44 11.75 -14.80
C LEU A 190 -11.48 11.34 -13.33
N VAL A 191 -10.98 12.21 -12.45
CA VAL A 191 -11.02 12.04 -11.00
C VAL A 191 -11.76 13.22 -10.39
N LEU A 192 -12.84 12.96 -9.67
CA LEU A 192 -13.57 13.95 -8.89
C LEU A 192 -13.41 13.60 -7.41
N SER A 193 -12.83 14.51 -6.63
CA SER A 193 -12.59 14.31 -5.19
C SER A 193 -13.32 15.38 -4.37
N LEU A 194 -14.00 15.05 -3.28
CA LEU A 194 -14.72 16.03 -2.43
C LEU A 194 -15.73 16.91 -3.22
N VAL A 195 -16.31 16.38 -4.30
CA VAL A 195 -17.27 17.09 -5.16
C VAL A 195 -18.72 16.70 -4.81
N SER A 196 -19.64 17.66 -4.86
CA SER A 196 -21.08 17.39 -4.77
C SER A 196 -21.64 16.97 -6.13
N VAL A 197 -22.03 15.71 -6.27
CA VAL A 197 -22.45 15.11 -7.54
C VAL A 197 -23.97 14.99 -7.64
N LYS A 198 -24.51 15.31 -8.83
CA LYS A 198 -25.92 15.12 -9.23
C LYS A 198 -25.99 14.26 -10.49
N GLN A 199 -27.15 13.67 -10.76
CA GLN A 199 -27.35 12.84 -11.96
C GLN A 199 -27.05 13.58 -13.27
N ASP A 200 -27.52 14.82 -13.42
CA ASP A 200 -27.35 15.59 -14.65
C ASP A 200 -25.86 15.86 -14.96
N LEU A 201 -25.05 16.06 -13.91
CA LEU A 201 -23.60 16.23 -14.03
C LEU A 201 -22.93 14.98 -14.58
N ILE A 202 -23.23 13.82 -14.01
CA ILE A 202 -22.67 12.55 -14.46
C ILE A 202 -23.10 12.26 -15.89
N GLN A 203 -24.39 12.45 -16.20
CA GLN A 203 -24.91 12.23 -17.53
C GLN A 203 -24.22 13.13 -18.57
N CYS A 204 -24.07 14.42 -18.26
CA CYS A 204 -23.39 15.39 -19.13
C CYS A 204 -21.91 15.04 -19.35
N LEU A 205 -21.18 14.66 -18.29
CA LEU A 205 -19.78 14.27 -18.41
C LEU A 205 -19.59 13.01 -19.26
N LEU A 206 -20.38 11.97 -18.99
CA LEU A 206 -20.25 10.68 -19.69
C LEU A 206 -20.76 10.74 -21.14
N SER A 207 -21.75 11.58 -21.46
CA SER A 207 -22.23 11.74 -22.84
C SER A 207 -21.23 12.49 -23.72
N ASN A 208 -20.46 13.40 -23.12
CA ASN A 208 -19.59 14.32 -23.87
C ASN A 208 -18.10 13.94 -23.80
N CYS A 209 -17.67 13.10 -22.83
CA CYS A 209 -16.30 12.57 -22.74
C CYS A 209 -16.24 11.15 -23.33
N ILE A 210 -16.37 11.04 -24.66
CA ILE A 210 -16.60 9.77 -25.35
C ILE A 210 -15.44 8.77 -25.25
N HIS A 211 -14.21 9.22 -24.99
CA HIS A 211 -13.01 8.38 -24.87
C HIS A 211 -12.62 8.08 -23.41
N LEU A 212 -13.50 8.35 -22.44
CA LEU A 212 -13.23 8.14 -21.02
C LEU A 212 -13.10 6.64 -20.71
N LEU A 213 -11.94 6.24 -20.19
CA LEU A 213 -11.60 4.86 -19.82
C LEU A 213 -11.62 4.66 -18.30
N ASP A 214 -11.16 5.66 -17.55
CA ASP A 214 -11.01 5.61 -16.10
C ASP A 214 -11.83 6.72 -15.44
N PHE A 215 -12.74 6.35 -14.55
CA PHE A 215 -13.55 7.31 -13.82
C PHE A 215 -13.52 7.04 -12.32
N THR A 216 -13.09 8.04 -11.55
CA THR A 216 -12.99 7.96 -10.10
C THR A 216 -13.86 9.04 -9.43
N LEU A 217 -14.70 8.60 -8.50
CA LEU A 217 -15.44 9.43 -7.55
C LEU A 217 -14.87 9.15 -6.15
N ASP A 218 -14.19 10.11 -5.55
CA ASP A 218 -13.49 9.97 -4.27
C ASP A 218 -14.03 10.97 -3.24
N ASP A 219 -14.55 10.47 -2.12
CA ASP A 219 -15.18 11.29 -1.08
C ASP A 219 -16.23 12.28 -1.63
N CYS A 220 -16.95 11.85 -2.67
CA CYS A 220 -17.99 12.63 -3.33
C CYS A 220 -19.31 12.52 -2.57
N LYS A 221 -20.07 13.62 -2.57
CA LYS A 221 -21.40 13.69 -1.95
C LYS A 221 -22.50 13.58 -2.99
N PHE A 222 -23.25 12.47 -2.98
CA PHE A 222 -24.33 12.25 -3.93
C PHE A 222 -25.63 12.94 -3.49
N LYS A 223 -26.15 13.81 -4.37
CA LYS A 223 -27.36 14.61 -4.13
C LYS A 223 -28.63 13.97 -4.68
N SER A 224 -28.50 12.98 -5.55
CA SER A 224 -29.57 12.19 -6.17
C SER A 224 -29.09 10.73 -6.28
N ASP A 225 -29.98 9.84 -6.70
CA ASP A 225 -29.55 8.54 -7.23
C ASP A 225 -28.71 8.76 -8.48
N LEU A 226 -27.81 7.82 -8.75
CA LEU A 226 -26.87 7.90 -9.85
C LEU A 226 -27.11 6.77 -10.86
N LYS A 227 -27.08 7.11 -12.13
CA LYS A 227 -27.05 6.19 -13.25
C LYS A 227 -25.83 6.49 -14.11
N ILE A 228 -24.85 5.60 -14.05
CA ILE A 228 -23.59 5.66 -14.79
C ILE A 228 -23.78 4.79 -16.04
N THR A 229 -23.89 5.42 -17.21
CA THR A 229 -24.01 4.71 -18.49
C THR A 229 -22.84 5.11 -19.38
N SER A 230 -21.94 4.16 -19.68
CA SER A 230 -20.80 4.41 -20.58
C SER A 230 -20.38 3.13 -21.29
N PRO A 231 -20.28 3.13 -22.64
CA PRO A 231 -19.78 1.99 -23.39
C PRO A 231 -18.25 1.90 -23.40
N THR A 232 -17.51 2.98 -23.11
CA THR A 232 -16.04 3.05 -23.24
C THR A 232 -15.30 2.84 -21.93
N LEU A 233 -15.99 3.01 -20.79
CA LEU A 233 -15.39 2.92 -19.47
C LEU A 233 -14.83 1.51 -19.18
N LEU A 234 -13.55 1.45 -18.80
CA LEU A 234 -12.83 0.22 -18.44
C LEU A 234 -12.68 0.06 -16.93
N ASN A 235 -12.50 1.17 -16.21
CA ASN A 235 -12.31 1.20 -14.76
C ASN A 235 -13.21 2.25 -14.11
N LEU A 236 -13.95 1.84 -13.08
CA LEU A 236 -14.80 2.71 -12.28
C LEU A 236 -14.45 2.56 -10.79
N ASN A 237 -14.09 3.66 -10.15
CA ASN A 237 -13.77 3.68 -8.73
C ASN A 237 -14.73 4.64 -8.01
N ILE A 238 -15.45 4.14 -7.02
CA ILE A 238 -16.33 4.93 -6.16
C ILE A 238 -15.85 4.71 -4.74
N VAL A 239 -14.96 5.58 -4.26
CA VAL A 239 -14.25 5.40 -2.99
C VAL A 239 -14.60 6.52 -2.02
N ASN A 240 -14.65 6.19 -0.72
CA ASN A 240 -14.94 7.12 0.37
C ASN A 240 -16.28 7.88 0.26
N CYS A 241 -17.17 7.52 -0.66
CA CYS A 241 -18.45 8.20 -0.87
C CYS A 241 -19.47 7.78 0.19
N ARG A 242 -19.58 8.53 1.28
CA ARG A 242 -20.42 8.16 2.45
C ARG A 242 -21.92 8.36 2.20
N VAL A 243 -22.74 7.40 2.65
CA VAL A 243 -24.20 7.53 2.71
C VAL A 243 -24.62 8.15 4.04
N LYS A 244 -25.48 9.19 3.98
CA LYS A 244 -26.09 9.75 5.20
C LYS A 244 -27.23 8.85 5.66
N ILE A 245 -27.30 8.60 6.97
CA ILE A 245 -28.39 7.87 7.63
C ILE A 245 -29.75 8.40 7.14
N GLN A 246 -30.66 7.50 6.75
CA GLN A 246 -32.01 7.77 6.20
C GLN A 246 -32.04 8.36 4.78
N LYS A 247 -30.90 8.54 4.11
CA LYS A 247 -30.83 8.97 2.70
C LYS A 247 -30.24 7.86 1.85
N ARG A 248 -30.93 6.72 1.79
CA ARG A 248 -30.55 5.62 0.89
C ARG A 248 -30.56 6.13 -0.55
N ARG A 249 -29.45 5.90 -1.24
CA ARG A 249 -29.24 6.25 -2.63
C ARG A 249 -28.89 5.00 -3.42
N SER A 250 -29.36 4.91 -4.66
CA SER A 250 -29.00 3.84 -5.58
C SER A 250 -27.98 4.30 -6.63
N ILE A 251 -27.13 3.36 -7.04
CA ILE A 251 -26.17 3.52 -8.14
C ILE A 251 -26.45 2.41 -9.16
N ASP A 252 -26.93 2.82 -10.34
CA ASP A 252 -27.13 1.94 -11.48
C ASP A 252 -25.94 2.08 -12.45
N ILE A 253 -25.19 1.01 -12.66
CA ILE A 253 -24.03 0.98 -13.55
C ILE A 253 -24.39 0.17 -14.80
N ILE A 254 -24.33 0.81 -15.96
CA ILE A 254 -24.54 0.21 -17.28
C ILE A 254 -23.29 0.50 -18.11
N ALA A 255 -22.31 -0.40 -18.01
CA ALA A 255 -21.02 -0.22 -18.65
C ALA A 255 -20.50 -1.54 -19.22
N SER A 256 -20.73 -1.73 -20.51
CA SER A 256 -20.47 -2.99 -21.22
C SER A 256 -19.01 -3.42 -21.17
N ASN A 257 -18.08 -2.48 -21.39
CA ASN A 257 -16.64 -2.74 -21.45
C ASN A 257 -15.94 -2.63 -20.09
N LEU A 258 -16.70 -2.38 -19.01
CA LEU A 258 -16.13 -2.21 -17.68
C LEU A 258 -15.46 -3.51 -17.25
N SER A 259 -14.16 -3.45 -16.97
CA SER A 259 -13.31 -4.58 -16.60
C SER A 259 -13.03 -4.61 -15.10
N SER A 260 -12.93 -3.43 -14.46
CA SER A 260 -12.67 -3.29 -13.03
C SER A 260 -13.65 -2.32 -12.38
N LEU A 261 -14.19 -2.72 -11.23
CA LEU A 261 -15.03 -1.88 -10.38
C LEU A 261 -14.53 -1.93 -8.95
N GLU A 262 -14.17 -0.76 -8.40
CA GLU A 262 -13.88 -0.57 -7.00
C GLU A 262 -14.98 0.25 -6.34
N TYR A 263 -15.52 -0.25 -5.24
CA TYR A 263 -16.48 0.45 -4.40
C TYR A 263 -15.99 0.43 -2.96
N SER A 264 -15.75 1.60 -2.37
CA SER A 264 -15.37 1.74 -0.96
C SER A 264 -16.27 2.74 -0.25
N CYS A 265 -16.88 2.31 0.86
CA CYS A 265 -17.75 3.13 1.69
C CYS A 265 -17.58 2.77 3.17
N THR A 266 -16.91 3.65 3.91
CA THR A 266 -16.66 3.53 5.36
C THR A 266 -17.85 3.96 6.24
N GLY A 267 -18.97 4.36 5.61
CA GLY A 267 -20.20 4.72 6.32
C GLY A 267 -20.94 3.53 6.95
N THR A 268 -21.92 3.81 7.81
CA THR A 268 -22.80 2.79 8.41
C THR A 268 -23.81 2.21 7.40
N GLU A 269 -24.22 3.01 6.43
CA GLU A 269 -25.03 2.59 5.29
C GLU A 269 -24.17 2.60 4.02
N VAL A 270 -24.46 1.70 3.07
CA VAL A 270 -23.86 1.68 1.74
C VAL A 270 -24.92 1.95 0.67
N HIS A 271 -24.47 2.36 -0.51
CA HIS A 271 -25.34 2.55 -1.66
C HIS A 271 -25.90 1.21 -2.14
N THR A 272 -27.18 1.19 -2.53
CA THR A 272 -27.72 0.04 -3.27
C THR A 272 -27.16 0.07 -4.69
N MET A 273 -26.57 -1.03 -5.17
CA MET A 273 -25.91 -1.06 -6.48
C MET A 273 -26.54 -2.07 -7.43
N ASN A 274 -26.79 -1.64 -8.66
CA ASN A 274 -27.19 -2.52 -9.75
C ASN A 274 -26.12 -2.46 -10.85
N ILE A 275 -25.50 -3.60 -11.16
CA ILE A 275 -24.36 -3.66 -12.07
C ILE A 275 -24.79 -4.42 -13.33
N LYS A 276 -24.67 -3.77 -14.48
CA LYS A 276 -24.80 -4.36 -15.81
C LYS A 276 -23.50 -4.14 -16.57
N ALA A 277 -22.52 -4.98 -16.27
CA ALA A 277 -21.17 -4.93 -16.83
C ALA A 277 -20.71 -6.34 -17.20
N HIS A 278 -20.88 -6.72 -18.47
CA HIS A 278 -20.64 -8.11 -18.88
C HIS A 278 -19.15 -8.44 -19.03
N MET A 279 -18.28 -7.45 -19.22
CA MET A 279 -16.82 -7.64 -19.27
C MET A 279 -16.15 -7.54 -17.90
N LEU A 280 -16.93 -7.39 -16.81
CA LEU A 280 -16.38 -7.17 -15.48
C LEU A 280 -15.64 -8.43 -15.01
N SER A 281 -14.32 -8.29 -14.83
CA SER A 281 -13.42 -9.35 -14.39
C SER A 281 -12.92 -9.13 -12.96
N LYS A 282 -12.83 -7.87 -12.52
CA LYS A 282 -12.35 -7.49 -11.19
C LYS A 282 -13.39 -6.68 -10.43
N PHE A 283 -13.69 -7.10 -9.21
CA PHE A 283 -14.59 -6.38 -8.31
C PHE A 283 -13.98 -6.26 -6.91
N SER A 284 -13.82 -5.02 -6.44
CA SER A 284 -13.36 -4.73 -5.09
C SER A 284 -14.46 -4.00 -4.32
N PHE A 285 -14.75 -4.45 -3.11
CA PHE A 285 -15.72 -3.86 -2.21
C PHE A 285 -15.10 -3.64 -0.84
N THR A 286 -15.18 -2.42 -0.33
CA THR A 286 -14.83 -2.07 1.04
C THR A 286 -16.03 -1.43 1.73
N GLY A 287 -16.47 -1.97 2.87
CA GLY A 287 -17.53 -1.35 3.66
C GLY A 287 -18.26 -2.28 4.62
N ASN A 288 -18.98 -1.69 5.57
CA ASN A 288 -19.56 -2.41 6.72
C ASN A 288 -20.68 -3.41 6.37
N ARG A 289 -21.41 -3.18 5.28
CA ARG A 289 -22.58 -3.98 4.88
C ARG A 289 -22.60 -4.18 3.37
N ILE A 290 -22.80 -5.40 2.90
CA ILE A 290 -23.06 -5.71 1.49
C ILE A 290 -24.47 -6.31 1.35
N TYR A 291 -25.34 -5.62 0.64
CA TYR A 291 -26.72 -6.06 0.44
C TYR A 291 -26.79 -7.16 -0.63
N GLN A 292 -27.66 -8.16 -0.47
CA GLN A 292 -27.94 -9.17 -1.52
C GLN A 292 -28.35 -8.53 -2.86
N LEU A 293 -28.90 -7.31 -2.80
CA LEU A 293 -29.29 -6.46 -3.93
C LEU A 293 -28.11 -5.85 -4.71
N VAL A 294 -26.87 -5.92 -4.19
CA VAL A 294 -25.68 -5.64 -4.99
C VAL A 294 -25.65 -6.71 -6.07
N GLY A 295 -26.12 -6.37 -7.28
CA GLY A 295 -26.48 -7.33 -8.31
C GLY A 295 -25.35 -8.28 -8.71
N PHE A 296 -25.15 -9.37 -7.95
CA PHE A 296 -24.27 -10.49 -8.31
C PHE A 296 -24.65 -11.04 -9.69
N SER A 297 -25.92 -10.87 -10.10
CA SER A 297 -26.41 -11.20 -11.44
C SER A 297 -25.64 -10.52 -12.58
N GLY A 298 -25.04 -9.36 -12.33
CA GLY A 298 -24.17 -8.64 -13.27
C GLY A 298 -22.71 -9.09 -13.26
N MET A 299 -22.31 -9.91 -12.29
CA MET A 299 -20.91 -10.25 -12.01
C MET A 299 -20.54 -11.68 -12.44
N LYS A 300 -21.26 -12.25 -13.42
CA LYS A 300 -21.11 -13.64 -13.86
C LYS A 300 -19.72 -13.99 -14.40
N ASN A 301 -19.00 -13.00 -14.93
CA ASN A 301 -17.68 -13.16 -15.55
C ASN A 301 -16.53 -12.68 -14.66
N VAL A 302 -16.81 -12.34 -13.39
CA VAL A 302 -15.79 -11.89 -12.46
C VAL A 302 -14.87 -13.05 -12.10
N THR A 303 -13.57 -12.84 -12.25
CA THR A 303 -12.51 -13.80 -11.90
C THR A 303 -11.84 -13.44 -10.57
N THR A 304 -11.79 -12.14 -10.23
CA THR A 304 -11.11 -11.64 -9.03
C THR A 304 -12.05 -10.81 -8.17
N ILE A 305 -12.19 -11.19 -6.90
CA ILE A 305 -12.97 -10.44 -5.90
C ILE A 305 -12.14 -10.12 -4.67
N VAL A 306 -12.25 -8.87 -4.22
CA VAL A 306 -11.75 -8.41 -2.92
C VAL A 306 -12.93 -7.87 -2.12
N LEU A 307 -13.18 -8.42 -0.93
CA LEU A 307 -14.17 -7.91 0.02
C LEU A 307 -13.44 -7.51 1.30
N ASP A 308 -13.59 -6.27 1.75
CA ASP A 308 -12.88 -5.70 2.89
C ASP A 308 -13.83 -5.00 3.88
N GLY A 309 -13.72 -5.30 5.17
CA GLY A 309 -14.38 -4.56 6.24
C GLY A 309 -15.87 -4.88 6.40
N VAL A 310 -16.32 -6.05 5.96
CA VAL A 310 -17.73 -6.45 6.06
C VAL A 310 -18.04 -6.91 7.49
N GLY A 311 -18.46 -5.97 8.34
CA GLY A 311 -18.75 -6.19 9.76
C GLY A 311 -20.13 -6.80 10.06
N GLU A 312 -21.13 -6.55 9.21
CA GLU A 312 -22.47 -7.12 9.35
C GLU A 312 -22.94 -7.71 8.01
N CYS A 313 -22.78 -9.01 7.84
CA CYS A 313 -23.53 -9.73 6.84
C CYS A 313 -24.97 -9.93 7.32
N ILE A 314 -25.91 -9.19 6.75
CA ILE A 314 -27.36 -9.38 6.98
C ILE A 314 -27.79 -10.81 6.61
N SER A 315 -27.00 -11.50 5.77
CA SER A 315 -27.23 -12.88 5.38
C SER A 315 -26.01 -13.75 5.65
N SER A 316 -26.19 -14.81 6.45
CA SER A 316 -25.23 -15.89 6.68
C SER A 316 -24.78 -16.64 5.41
N LYS A 317 -25.36 -16.32 4.24
CA LYS A 317 -25.15 -17.03 2.97
C LYS A 317 -24.50 -16.17 1.89
N LEU A 318 -23.97 -14.99 2.20
CA LEU A 318 -23.48 -14.08 1.17
C LEU A 318 -22.29 -14.64 0.39
N VAL A 319 -21.31 -15.22 1.08
CA VAL A 319 -20.14 -15.82 0.42
C VAL A 319 -20.55 -17.07 -0.37
N SER A 320 -21.42 -17.92 0.17
CA SER A 320 -21.96 -19.06 -0.57
C SER A 320 -22.74 -18.62 -1.81
N LEU A 321 -23.54 -17.53 -1.70
CA LEU A 321 -24.23 -16.93 -2.83
C LEU A 321 -23.23 -16.39 -3.87
N LEU A 322 -22.15 -15.74 -3.43
CA LEU A 322 -21.10 -15.24 -4.30
C LEU A 322 -20.51 -16.36 -5.16
N PHE A 323 -20.11 -17.47 -4.56
CA PHE A 323 -19.58 -18.64 -5.28
C PHE A 323 -20.65 -19.34 -6.15
N SER A 324 -21.93 -19.26 -5.78
CA SER A 324 -23.01 -19.82 -6.59
C SER A 324 -23.34 -19.00 -7.84
N VAL A 325 -23.07 -17.69 -7.82
CA VAL A 325 -23.42 -16.76 -8.91
C VAL A 325 -22.20 -16.45 -9.80
N CYS A 326 -21.03 -16.26 -9.20
CA CYS A 326 -19.79 -15.90 -9.89
C CYS A 326 -19.00 -17.18 -10.20
N LEU A 327 -19.43 -17.89 -11.24
CA LEU A 327 -18.90 -19.23 -11.56
C LEU A 327 -17.46 -19.22 -12.06
N GLN A 328 -16.92 -18.07 -12.45
CA GLN A 328 -15.56 -17.92 -13.00
C GLN A 328 -14.53 -17.44 -11.98
N LEU A 329 -14.88 -17.38 -10.69
CA LEU A 329 -13.95 -16.91 -9.65
C LEU A 329 -12.71 -17.79 -9.56
N GLU A 330 -11.55 -17.17 -9.79
CA GLU A 330 -10.21 -17.75 -9.65
C GLU A 330 -9.48 -17.18 -8.42
N ASP A 331 -9.70 -15.90 -8.10
CA ASP A 331 -9.03 -15.18 -7.00
C ASP A 331 -10.07 -14.57 -6.05
N VAL A 332 -10.06 -14.96 -4.78
CA VAL A 332 -10.95 -14.39 -3.76
C VAL A 332 -10.13 -13.94 -2.56
N THR A 333 -10.30 -12.68 -2.17
CA THR A 333 -9.70 -12.10 -0.97
C THR A 333 -10.79 -11.56 -0.07
N LEU A 334 -10.86 -12.07 1.17
CA LEU A 334 -11.74 -11.61 2.24
C LEU A 334 -10.86 -10.97 3.31
N LYS A 335 -11.10 -9.69 3.62
CA LYS A 335 -10.35 -8.90 4.60
C LYS A 335 -11.27 -8.34 5.67
N ASN A 336 -10.79 -8.26 6.91
CA ASN A 336 -11.49 -7.62 8.03
C ASN A 336 -12.95 -8.08 8.14
N TYR A 337 -13.17 -9.38 7.90
CA TYR A 337 -14.50 -9.96 7.81
C TYR A 337 -14.91 -10.52 9.16
N ASN A 338 -16.04 -10.05 9.71
CA ASN A 338 -16.55 -10.56 10.97
C ASN A 338 -17.29 -11.89 10.74
N LEU A 339 -16.63 -12.99 11.06
CA LEU A 339 -17.16 -14.35 10.87
C LEU A 339 -18.16 -14.72 11.98
N ILE A 340 -19.40 -14.25 11.84
CA ILE A 340 -20.50 -14.57 12.75
C ILE A 340 -21.12 -15.95 12.44
N TYR A 341 -20.99 -16.42 11.19
CA TYR A 341 -21.55 -17.67 10.70
C TYR A 341 -20.49 -18.57 10.07
N GLU A 342 -20.82 -19.85 9.90
CA GLU A 342 -20.01 -20.81 9.15
C GLU A 342 -19.74 -20.29 7.73
N LEU A 343 -18.47 -20.31 7.34
CA LEU A 343 -18.04 -19.92 6.01
C LEU A 343 -17.83 -21.18 5.17
N GLU A 344 -18.71 -21.39 4.21
CA GLU A 344 -18.59 -22.49 3.25
C GLU A 344 -18.19 -21.97 1.87
N VAL A 345 -17.03 -22.41 1.40
CA VAL A 345 -16.47 -22.11 0.08
C VAL A 345 -16.47 -23.38 -0.75
N ILE A 346 -17.35 -23.47 -1.73
CA ILE A 346 -17.37 -24.57 -2.70
C ILE A 346 -17.10 -23.98 -4.08
N SER A 347 -15.97 -24.34 -4.69
CA SER A 347 -15.63 -23.86 -6.03
C SER A 347 -14.78 -24.84 -6.82
N LYS A 348 -15.05 -24.93 -8.12
CA LYS A 348 -14.23 -25.73 -9.05
C LYS A 348 -13.17 -24.91 -9.76
N ASN A 349 -13.27 -23.58 -9.77
CA ASN A 349 -12.38 -22.70 -10.53
C ASN A 349 -11.44 -21.87 -9.65
N LEU A 350 -11.69 -21.84 -8.34
CA LEU A 350 -10.88 -21.08 -7.38
C LEU A 350 -9.44 -21.60 -7.36
N ARG A 351 -8.48 -20.70 -7.58
CA ARG A 351 -7.03 -20.95 -7.56
C ARG A 351 -6.36 -20.30 -6.36
N HIS A 352 -6.83 -19.13 -5.95
CA HIS A 352 -6.21 -18.35 -4.88
C HIS A 352 -7.30 -17.87 -3.91
N LEU A 353 -7.14 -18.20 -2.62
CA LEU A 353 -8.06 -17.79 -1.56
C LEU A 353 -7.27 -17.14 -0.41
N ASN A 354 -7.58 -15.88 -0.13
CA ASN A 354 -7.00 -15.14 0.97
C ASN A 354 -8.09 -14.76 1.98
N ILE A 355 -7.89 -15.09 3.25
CA ILE A 355 -8.76 -14.76 4.36
C ILE A 355 -7.89 -14.04 5.40
N ILE A 356 -8.02 -12.73 5.51
CA ILE A 356 -7.05 -11.87 6.19
C ILE A 356 -7.77 -11.04 7.26
N ASP A 357 -7.24 -11.07 8.47
CA ASP A 357 -7.75 -10.39 9.65
C ASP A 357 -9.24 -10.66 9.87
N CYS A 358 -9.64 -11.92 9.61
CA CYS A 358 -11.01 -12.38 9.77
C CYS A 358 -11.16 -13.14 11.10
N GLY A 359 -12.32 -12.99 11.75
CA GLY A 359 -12.65 -13.74 12.98
C GLY A 359 -13.56 -12.97 13.93
N SER A 360 -14.13 -13.68 14.90
CA SER A 360 -14.93 -13.09 15.97
C SER A 360 -14.06 -12.87 17.23
N GLN A 361 -14.32 -11.78 17.96
CA GLN A 361 -13.78 -11.60 19.32
C GLN A 361 -14.59 -12.39 20.38
N GLU A 362 -15.65 -13.10 19.97
CA GLU A 362 -16.54 -13.85 20.84
C GLU A 362 -15.98 -15.23 21.19
N GLN A 363 -16.44 -15.82 22.30
CA GLN A 363 -15.97 -17.13 22.79
C GLN A 363 -16.23 -18.31 21.81
N TYR A 364 -17.11 -18.12 20.83
CA TYR A 364 -17.41 -19.11 19.80
C TYR A 364 -17.06 -18.56 18.43
N SER A 365 -16.12 -19.22 17.76
CA SER A 365 -15.76 -18.93 16.38
C SER A 365 -16.29 -20.07 15.52
N PRO A 366 -17.09 -19.77 14.46
CA PRO A 366 -17.67 -20.80 13.62
C PRO A 366 -16.60 -21.61 12.86
N PRO A 367 -16.95 -22.69 12.15
CA PRO A 367 -15.99 -23.35 11.26
C PRO A 367 -15.85 -22.65 9.89
N ILE A 368 -14.73 -22.87 9.21
CA ILE A 368 -14.52 -22.58 7.79
C ILE A 368 -14.38 -23.90 7.04
N SER A 369 -15.27 -24.14 6.08
CA SER A 369 -15.23 -25.30 5.19
C SER A 369 -14.84 -24.83 3.78
N ILE A 370 -13.78 -25.40 3.22
CA ILE A 370 -13.29 -25.09 1.88
C ILE A 370 -13.25 -26.39 1.07
N ASP A 371 -14.05 -26.47 0.02
CA ASP A 371 -14.03 -27.53 -0.98
C ASP A 371 -13.66 -26.91 -2.34
N ALA A 372 -12.35 -26.95 -2.66
CA ALA A 372 -11.79 -26.27 -3.82
C ALA A 372 -10.72 -27.13 -4.50
N ALA A 373 -11.15 -27.95 -5.46
CA ALA A 373 -10.30 -28.95 -6.13
C ALA A 373 -9.09 -28.37 -6.89
N ASN A 374 -9.19 -27.11 -7.35
CA ASN A 374 -8.16 -26.42 -8.12
C ASN A 374 -7.42 -25.33 -7.34
N LEU A 375 -7.62 -25.26 -6.02
CA LEU A 375 -6.95 -24.28 -5.18
C LEU A 375 -5.43 -24.54 -5.16
N LEU A 376 -4.65 -23.53 -5.54
CA LEU A 376 -3.19 -23.55 -5.64
C LEU A 376 -2.52 -22.84 -4.46
N SER A 377 -3.12 -21.73 -3.99
CA SER A 377 -2.66 -21.03 -2.80
C SER A 377 -3.78 -20.71 -1.82
N PHE A 378 -3.46 -20.80 -0.53
CA PHE A 378 -4.34 -20.42 0.55
C PHE A 378 -3.59 -19.54 1.54
N GLU A 379 -4.20 -18.40 1.89
CA GLU A 379 -3.67 -17.46 2.86
C GLU A 379 -4.68 -17.27 3.98
N TYR A 380 -4.22 -17.44 5.22
CA TYR A 380 -5.01 -17.15 6.42
C TYR A 380 -4.25 -16.21 7.36
N SER A 381 -4.92 -15.14 7.80
CA SER A 381 -4.53 -14.29 8.93
C SER A 381 -5.78 -14.03 9.77
N GLY A 382 -5.76 -14.26 11.08
CA GLY A 382 -6.95 -14.00 11.90
C GLY A 382 -6.99 -14.68 13.26
N HIS A 383 -8.16 -14.59 13.90
CA HIS A 383 -8.44 -15.21 15.20
C HIS A 383 -8.61 -16.74 15.08
N MET A 384 -8.86 -17.42 16.19
CA MET A 384 -9.00 -18.88 16.19
C MET A 384 -10.21 -19.33 15.37
N GLN A 385 -10.01 -20.26 14.43
CA GLN A 385 -11.08 -20.80 13.61
C GLN A 385 -10.82 -22.29 13.32
N ARG A 386 -11.88 -23.11 13.29
CA ARG A 386 -11.77 -24.52 12.88
C ARG A 386 -11.85 -24.61 11.36
N PHE A 387 -10.93 -25.32 10.74
CA PHE A 387 -10.92 -25.49 9.28
C PHE A 387 -11.22 -26.94 8.87
N SER A 388 -11.96 -27.07 7.77
CA SER A 388 -12.09 -28.30 7.00
C SER A 388 -11.78 -27.97 5.55
N ILE A 389 -10.56 -28.27 5.09
CA ILE A 389 -10.10 -27.90 3.77
C ILE A 389 -9.92 -29.16 2.91
N LYS A 390 -10.54 -29.18 1.74
CA LYS A 390 -10.40 -30.18 0.67
C LYS A 390 -9.82 -29.50 -0.56
N ALA A 391 -8.50 -29.53 -0.67
CA ALA A 391 -7.75 -28.85 -1.73
C ALA A 391 -6.54 -29.70 -2.19
N PRO A 392 -6.75 -30.71 -3.04
CA PRO A 392 -5.70 -31.67 -3.43
C PRO A 392 -4.58 -31.07 -4.29
N LYS A 393 -4.76 -29.87 -4.86
CA LYS A 393 -3.74 -29.17 -5.66
C LYS A 393 -3.04 -28.03 -4.90
N LEU A 394 -3.30 -27.88 -3.60
CA LEU A 394 -2.76 -26.79 -2.79
C LEU A 394 -1.24 -26.91 -2.67
N LEU A 395 -0.49 -25.91 -3.16
CA LEU A 395 0.98 -25.91 -3.15
C LEU A 395 1.56 -24.90 -2.18
N THR A 396 0.88 -23.76 -2.00
CA THR A 396 1.39 -22.65 -1.19
C THR A 396 0.40 -22.30 -0.08
N ILE A 397 0.90 -22.24 1.15
CA ILE A 397 0.12 -21.83 2.32
C ILE A 397 0.84 -20.71 3.04
N PHE A 398 0.12 -19.62 3.30
CA PHE A 398 0.51 -18.65 4.33
C PHE A 398 -0.45 -18.75 5.52
N TRP A 399 0.09 -18.88 6.72
CA TRP A 399 -0.69 -19.11 7.92
C TRP A 399 -0.25 -18.23 9.08
N ASN A 400 -1.08 -17.25 9.42
CA ASN A 400 -0.93 -16.38 10.57
C ASN A 400 -2.08 -16.59 11.55
N ALA A 401 -1.89 -17.52 12.49
CA ALA A 401 -2.82 -17.79 13.58
C ALA A 401 -2.26 -17.34 14.96
N ALA A 402 -1.14 -16.62 14.98
CA ALA A 402 -0.41 -16.23 16.20
C ALA A 402 -1.07 -15.10 17.01
N ILE A 403 -2.27 -14.67 16.62
CA ILE A 403 -2.95 -13.52 17.25
C ILE A 403 -3.52 -13.89 18.64
N SER A 404 -3.51 -15.17 19.06
CA SER A 404 -3.98 -15.64 20.38
C SER A 404 -3.01 -16.61 21.07
N GLU A 405 -2.64 -16.33 22.33
CA GLU A 405 -1.59 -17.01 23.11
C GLU A 405 -1.97 -18.40 23.65
N LYS A 406 -3.24 -18.82 23.55
CA LYS A 406 -3.73 -20.09 24.12
C LYS A 406 -4.34 -20.97 23.03
N ASN A 407 -3.54 -21.83 22.38
CA ASN A 407 -4.07 -22.72 21.33
C ASN A 407 -3.49 -24.16 21.41
N PRO A 408 -4.33 -25.20 21.59
CA PRO A 408 -3.94 -26.61 21.52
C PRO A 408 -4.14 -27.29 20.14
N TYR A 409 -4.51 -26.56 19.08
CA TYR A 409 -4.86 -27.13 17.75
C TYR A 409 -4.31 -26.33 16.54
N LEU A 410 -3.20 -25.59 16.70
CA LEU A 410 -2.66 -24.63 15.72
C LEU A 410 -2.48 -25.20 14.31
N PHE A 411 -2.09 -26.46 14.24
CA PHE A 411 -1.68 -27.12 13.00
C PHE A 411 -2.66 -28.19 12.53
N GLY A 412 -3.70 -28.51 13.32
CA GLY A 412 -4.53 -29.70 13.11
C GLY A 412 -5.21 -29.76 11.74
N SER A 413 -5.50 -28.61 11.13
CA SER A 413 -6.09 -28.55 9.79
C SER A 413 -5.06 -28.58 8.66
N ILE A 414 -3.88 -27.97 8.85
CA ILE A 414 -2.82 -27.91 7.83
C ILE A 414 -2.07 -29.24 7.74
N ALA A 415 -1.96 -29.98 8.86
CA ALA A 415 -1.23 -31.24 8.96
C ALA A 415 -1.73 -32.36 8.03
N SER A 416 -2.87 -32.15 7.36
CA SER A 416 -3.44 -33.06 6.36
C SER A 416 -2.88 -32.86 4.94
N PHE A 417 -2.17 -31.74 4.66
CA PHE A 417 -1.69 -31.38 3.33
C PHE A 417 -0.25 -31.82 3.09
N HIS A 418 -0.05 -33.12 2.86
CA HIS A 418 1.29 -33.70 2.67
C HIS A 418 2.06 -33.18 1.43
N HIS A 419 1.35 -32.65 0.44
CA HIS A 419 1.89 -32.31 -0.89
C HIS A 419 2.28 -30.83 -1.06
N ILE A 420 2.20 -30.00 -0.02
CA ILE A 420 2.57 -28.58 -0.11
C ILE A 420 4.07 -28.41 -0.40
N GLU A 421 4.41 -27.36 -1.14
CA GLU A 421 5.79 -27.04 -1.49
C GLU A 421 6.29 -25.79 -0.76
N ASN A 422 5.41 -24.82 -0.50
CA ASN A 422 5.77 -23.56 0.14
C ASN A 422 4.88 -23.32 1.35
N LEU A 423 5.50 -23.15 2.52
CA LEU A 423 4.82 -22.85 3.77
C LEU A 423 5.43 -21.60 4.39
N ALA A 424 4.60 -20.60 4.62
CA ALA A 424 4.97 -19.39 5.35
C ALA A 424 4.08 -19.28 6.58
N MET A 425 4.65 -19.05 7.75
CA MET A 425 3.91 -19.05 9.02
C MET A 425 4.35 -17.94 9.95
N THR A 426 3.36 -17.30 10.57
CA THR A 426 3.55 -16.43 11.73
C THR A 426 3.14 -17.18 12.98
N MET A 427 4.01 -17.24 13.99
CA MET A 427 3.80 -17.99 15.23
C MET A 427 4.46 -17.32 16.45
N THR A 428 4.09 -17.76 17.64
CA THR A 428 4.77 -17.42 18.89
C THR A 428 5.72 -18.52 19.34
N HIS A 429 6.66 -18.22 20.26
CA HIS A 429 7.65 -19.19 20.73
C HIS A 429 7.02 -20.47 21.33
N SER A 430 5.89 -20.35 22.04
CA SER A 430 5.21 -21.49 22.68
C SER A 430 4.66 -22.52 21.69
N GLN A 431 4.60 -22.20 20.39
CA GLN A 431 4.00 -23.01 19.34
C GLN A 431 5.03 -23.86 18.57
N ILE A 432 6.31 -23.62 18.80
CA ILE A 432 7.43 -24.25 18.08
C ILE A 432 7.53 -25.75 18.36
N THR A 433 7.26 -26.17 19.60
CA THR A 433 7.37 -27.57 20.02
C THR A 433 6.36 -28.47 19.31
N GLU A 434 5.18 -27.94 18.98
CA GLU A 434 4.18 -28.65 18.20
C GLU A 434 4.53 -28.67 16.70
N LEU A 435 5.13 -27.59 16.17
CA LEU A 435 5.48 -27.44 14.76
C LEU A 435 6.35 -28.59 14.23
N SER A 436 7.42 -28.96 14.96
CA SER A 436 8.34 -30.02 14.53
C SER A 436 7.63 -31.36 14.32
N THR A 437 6.58 -31.64 15.12
CA THR A 437 5.80 -32.88 15.01
C THR A 437 4.90 -32.91 13.76
N ILE A 438 4.43 -31.75 13.28
CA ILE A 438 3.63 -31.66 12.06
C ILE A 438 4.52 -31.62 10.82
N LEU A 439 5.66 -30.93 10.86
CA LEU A 439 6.50 -30.71 9.67
C LEU A 439 6.98 -32.00 9.02
N VAL A 440 7.20 -33.06 9.80
CA VAL A 440 7.55 -34.42 9.31
C VAL A 440 6.51 -34.95 8.29
N ARG A 441 5.28 -34.45 8.32
CA ARG A 441 4.21 -34.85 7.41
C ARG A 441 4.27 -34.18 6.03
N PHE A 442 5.03 -33.09 5.87
CA PHE A 442 5.12 -32.34 4.61
C PHE A 442 6.24 -32.90 3.72
N GLN A 443 5.92 -33.94 2.97
CA GLN A 443 6.91 -34.71 2.20
C GLN A 443 7.48 -33.91 1.01
N ASN A 444 6.77 -32.90 0.51
CA ASN A 444 7.19 -32.13 -0.66
C ASN A 444 7.66 -30.71 -0.33
N LEU A 445 7.84 -30.37 0.95
CA LEU A 445 8.16 -29.01 1.34
C LEU A 445 9.53 -28.59 0.82
N ARG A 446 9.56 -27.55 -0.01
CA ARG A 446 10.77 -26.98 -0.63
C ARG A 446 11.13 -25.63 -0.04
N GLN A 447 10.16 -24.85 0.41
CA GLN A 447 10.38 -23.53 1.00
C GLN A 447 9.61 -23.39 2.30
N LEU A 448 10.32 -22.96 3.35
CA LEU A 448 9.76 -22.70 4.66
C LEU A 448 10.16 -21.29 5.09
N GLU A 449 9.16 -20.48 5.44
CA GLU A 449 9.35 -19.12 5.93
C GLU A 449 8.66 -18.97 7.29
N LEU A 450 9.43 -18.63 8.32
CA LEU A 450 8.96 -18.54 9.69
C LEU A 450 9.15 -17.11 10.20
N PHE A 451 8.05 -16.50 10.60
CA PHE A 451 8.05 -15.24 11.33
C PHE A 451 7.67 -15.51 12.80
N ILE A 452 8.61 -15.23 13.70
CA ILE A 452 8.45 -15.55 15.12
C ILE A 452 8.21 -14.26 15.89
N LYS A 453 7.00 -14.16 16.42
CA LYS A 453 6.62 -13.09 17.34
C LYS A 453 7.04 -13.49 18.75
N VAL A 454 8.05 -12.82 19.28
CA VAL A 454 8.37 -12.91 20.70
C VAL A 454 7.27 -12.15 21.46
N PRO A 455 6.57 -12.78 22.43
CA PRO A 455 5.53 -12.10 23.19
C PRO A 455 6.13 -10.86 23.86
N CYS A 456 5.59 -9.70 23.51
CA CYS A 456 5.89 -8.45 24.18
C CYS A 456 4.88 -8.33 25.33
N ASP A 457 5.08 -9.08 26.41
CA ASP A 457 4.36 -8.82 27.67
C ASP A 457 4.94 -7.55 28.35
N PHE A 458 5.15 -6.46 27.60
CA PHE A 458 5.69 -5.20 28.13
C PHE A 458 5.17 -3.96 27.40
N ASN A 459 3.90 -3.97 27.00
CA ASN A 459 3.12 -2.72 26.84
C ASN A 459 2.27 -2.48 28.10
N ILE A 460 2.87 -2.65 29.28
CA ILE A 460 2.40 -1.91 30.46
C ILE A 460 2.98 -0.52 30.25
N GLY A 461 2.10 0.48 30.16
CA GLY A 461 2.53 1.87 30.12
C GLY A 461 3.59 2.14 31.17
N PHE A 462 4.58 2.95 30.79
CA PHE A 462 5.53 3.59 31.68
C PHE A 462 4.99 3.77 33.11
N GLU A 463 5.84 3.44 34.09
CA GLU A 463 5.69 3.63 35.54
C GLU A 463 5.36 2.38 36.38
N SER A 464 6.24 1.38 36.40
CA SER A 464 6.50 0.61 37.63
C SER A 464 8.02 0.40 37.81
N PRO A 465 8.65 0.97 38.87
CA PRO A 465 10.11 0.87 39.07
C PRO A 465 10.61 -0.51 39.52
N ASP A 466 9.69 -1.43 39.84
CA ASP A 466 10.03 -2.69 40.54
C ASP A 466 9.83 -3.95 39.66
N PHE A 467 9.69 -3.81 38.34
CA PHE A 467 9.56 -4.95 37.42
C PHE A 467 10.86 -5.16 36.64
N GLU A 468 11.78 -5.95 37.21
CA GLU A 468 12.93 -6.47 36.49
C GLU A 468 12.45 -7.40 35.35
N ILE A 469 12.80 -7.05 34.11
CA ILE A 469 12.72 -7.99 32.99
C ILE A 469 13.59 -9.20 33.36
N PRO A 470 13.09 -10.45 33.30
CA PRO A 470 13.92 -11.61 33.62
C PRO A 470 15.16 -11.61 32.71
N HIS A 471 16.33 -11.33 33.29
CA HIS A 471 17.62 -11.26 32.60
C HIS A 471 18.06 -12.61 31.94
N ASP A 472 17.24 -13.67 32.05
CA ASP A 472 17.53 -15.04 31.63
C ASP A 472 16.67 -15.58 30.48
N PHE A 473 15.91 -14.75 29.75
CA PHE A 473 15.14 -15.23 28.59
C PHE A 473 16.02 -15.49 27.35
N LYS A 474 16.96 -16.44 27.46
CA LYS A 474 17.85 -16.88 26.39
C LYS A 474 17.11 -17.91 25.52
N ILE A 475 16.46 -17.43 24.46
CA ILE A 475 15.81 -18.32 23.48
C ILE A 475 16.90 -19.11 22.75
N ASP A 476 16.92 -20.43 22.87
CA ASP A 476 17.79 -21.28 22.06
C ASP A 476 17.16 -21.46 20.67
N PHE A 477 17.88 -21.21 19.58
CA PHE A 477 17.38 -21.34 18.20
C PHE A 477 17.71 -22.70 17.56
N PHE A 478 18.36 -23.61 18.27
CA PHE A 478 18.76 -24.91 17.72
C PHE A 478 17.57 -25.82 17.34
N TRP A 479 16.37 -25.56 17.86
CA TRP A 479 15.13 -26.23 17.40
C TRP A 479 14.87 -26.02 15.90
N ILE A 480 15.50 -25.03 15.25
CA ILE A 480 15.45 -24.84 13.79
C ILE A 480 16.17 -25.97 13.06
N LEU A 481 17.22 -26.53 13.65
CA LEU A 481 17.91 -27.70 13.10
C LEU A 481 16.97 -28.91 13.09
N ASP A 482 16.18 -29.09 14.14
CA ASP A 482 15.16 -30.15 14.19
C ASP A 482 14.09 -29.97 13.11
N ILE A 483 13.65 -28.73 12.89
CA ILE A 483 12.72 -28.37 11.81
C ILE A 483 13.31 -28.68 10.43
N ALA A 484 14.56 -28.32 10.20
CA ALA A 484 15.24 -28.60 8.93
C ALA A 484 15.39 -30.11 8.72
N MET A 485 15.74 -30.89 9.76
CA MET A 485 15.80 -32.35 9.68
C MET A 485 14.44 -33.00 9.43
N ALA A 486 13.37 -32.43 9.99
CA ALA A 486 12.00 -32.88 9.73
C ALA A 486 11.59 -32.66 8.25
N CYS A 487 12.15 -31.64 7.59
CA CYS A 487 11.83 -31.24 6.22
C CYS A 487 12.94 -31.66 5.23
N GLN A 488 13.12 -32.97 4.99
CA GLN A 488 14.29 -33.51 4.26
C GLN A 488 14.54 -32.93 2.85
N HIS A 489 13.50 -32.43 2.18
CA HIS A 489 13.57 -31.86 0.83
C HIS A 489 13.58 -30.32 0.80
N LEU A 490 13.76 -29.68 1.96
CA LEU A 490 13.77 -28.24 2.09
C LEU A 490 14.95 -27.65 1.31
N GLN A 491 14.66 -26.69 0.43
CA GLN A 491 15.64 -26.02 -0.41
C GLN A 491 15.91 -24.59 0.06
N LYS A 492 14.91 -23.94 0.66
CA LYS A 492 15.02 -22.59 1.20
C LYS A 492 14.40 -22.52 2.59
N LEU A 493 15.15 -21.96 3.54
CA LEU A 493 14.68 -21.63 4.88
C LEU A 493 14.84 -20.11 5.09
N SER A 494 13.73 -19.43 5.39
CA SER A 494 13.72 -18.01 5.78
C SER A 494 13.22 -17.90 7.21
N LEU A 495 13.96 -17.18 8.05
CA LEU A 495 13.63 -16.96 9.45
C LEU A 495 13.70 -15.47 9.74
N THR A 496 12.61 -14.93 10.28
CA THR A 496 12.55 -13.57 10.80
C THR A 496 12.18 -13.62 12.27
N ILE A 497 13.00 -13.01 13.11
CA ILE A 497 12.78 -12.91 14.55
C ILE A 497 12.62 -11.44 14.90
N ARG A 498 11.45 -11.07 15.45
CA ARG A 498 11.16 -9.72 15.92
C ARG A 498 11.63 -9.57 17.37
N ASN A 499 12.19 -8.40 17.72
CA ASN A 499 12.56 -8.01 19.09
C ASN A 499 13.86 -8.60 19.71
N SER A 500 14.91 -8.91 18.93
CA SER A 500 16.25 -9.02 19.55
C SER A 500 16.82 -7.62 19.80
N HIS A 501 16.27 -6.88 20.77
CA HIS A 501 16.88 -5.62 21.20
C HIS A 501 18.31 -5.88 21.69
N PRO A 502 19.27 -5.00 21.36
CA PRO A 502 20.67 -5.12 21.79
C PRO A 502 20.85 -4.97 23.31
N GLU A 503 19.81 -4.72 24.11
CA GLU A 503 19.97 -4.66 25.58
C GLU A 503 20.36 -6.02 26.18
N ASN A 504 20.11 -7.13 25.47
CA ASN A 504 20.66 -8.45 25.79
C ASN A 504 22.13 -8.65 25.33
N SER A 505 22.76 -7.63 24.72
CA SER A 505 24.14 -7.67 24.20
C SER A 505 25.17 -7.01 25.12
N HIS A 506 24.79 -6.60 26.34
CA HIS A 506 25.74 -6.15 27.35
C HIS A 506 26.48 -7.33 28.02
N SER A 507 27.25 -8.08 27.24
CA SER A 507 28.41 -8.80 27.76
C SER A 507 29.54 -8.70 26.73
N ILE A 508 30.51 -7.85 27.05
CA ILE A 508 31.69 -7.53 26.24
C ILE A 508 32.70 -8.71 26.19
N ASP A 509 32.38 -9.85 26.79
CA ASP A 509 33.14 -11.09 26.70
C ASP A 509 32.58 -12.00 25.59
N PHE A 510 33.01 -11.76 24.35
CA PHE A 510 32.72 -12.59 23.17
C PHE A 510 33.45 -13.94 23.22
N GLU A 511 33.17 -14.80 24.21
CA GLU A 511 33.63 -16.19 24.16
C GLU A 511 32.61 -17.08 23.43
N ARG A 512 32.90 -17.34 22.15
CA ARG A 512 32.15 -18.29 21.31
C ARG A 512 32.28 -19.71 21.88
N GLN A 513 31.23 -20.20 22.54
CA GLN A 513 31.15 -21.61 22.91
C GLN A 513 30.63 -22.41 21.70
N ARG A 514 31.54 -23.17 21.05
CA ARG A 514 31.18 -24.11 19.99
C ARG A 514 30.43 -25.30 20.60
N ARG A 515 29.13 -25.14 20.78
CA ARG A 515 28.24 -26.29 21.06
C ARG A 515 28.29 -27.23 19.86
N GLU A 516 28.21 -28.54 20.08
CA GLU A 516 28.05 -29.52 19.00
C GLU A 516 26.61 -30.01 19.03
N TYR A 517 25.88 -29.84 17.92
CA TYR A 517 24.59 -30.50 17.72
C TYR A 517 24.79 -31.80 16.96
N ALA A 518 24.92 -32.90 17.71
CA ALA A 518 25.20 -34.20 17.13
C ALA A 518 24.05 -34.67 16.20
N GLY A 519 24.41 -35.05 14.97
CA GLY A 519 23.49 -35.72 14.04
C GLY A 519 22.76 -34.82 13.04
N PHE A 520 22.97 -33.49 13.07
CA PHE A 520 22.41 -32.61 12.05
C PHE A 520 23.14 -32.74 10.71
N SER A 521 22.40 -33.05 9.66
CA SER A 521 22.86 -32.95 8.28
C SER A 521 21.67 -32.74 7.35
N HIS A 522 21.86 -31.97 6.28
CA HIS A 522 20.82 -31.71 5.31
C HIS A 522 21.38 -31.73 3.89
N ASN A 523 20.71 -32.44 2.98
CA ASN A 523 21.23 -32.69 1.63
C ASN A 523 20.66 -31.76 0.56
N ASP A 524 19.45 -31.22 0.75
CA ASP A 524 18.77 -30.42 -0.29
C ASP A 524 18.75 -28.89 -0.04
N LEU A 525 19.19 -28.43 1.14
CA LEU A 525 19.06 -27.04 1.60
C LEU A 525 20.12 -26.16 0.93
N LYS A 526 19.66 -25.20 0.13
CA LYS A 526 20.52 -24.35 -0.72
C LYS A 526 20.59 -22.91 -0.24
N TYR A 527 19.51 -22.39 0.35
CA TYR A 527 19.38 -20.99 0.72
C TYR A 527 18.88 -20.86 2.15
N VAL A 528 19.59 -20.07 2.96
CA VAL A 528 19.15 -19.70 4.30
C VAL A 528 19.13 -18.18 4.42
N GLU A 529 18.02 -17.62 4.86
CA GLU A 529 17.85 -16.19 5.12
C GLU A 529 17.52 -15.98 6.60
N LEU A 530 18.29 -15.11 7.27
CA LEU A 530 18.15 -14.75 8.68
C LEU A 530 17.92 -13.24 8.77
N HIS A 531 16.72 -12.84 9.19
CA HIS A 531 16.26 -11.44 9.22
C HIS A 531 16.05 -10.97 10.67
N GLY A 532 16.37 -9.71 10.95
CA GLY A 532 16.08 -9.03 12.22
C GLY A 532 16.94 -9.42 13.43
N CYS A 533 17.94 -10.30 13.26
CA CYS A 533 18.65 -10.94 14.38
C CYS A 533 20.19 -10.96 14.26
N MET A 534 20.78 -9.90 13.69
CA MET A 534 22.23 -9.84 13.41
C MET A 534 23.14 -9.93 14.65
N CYS A 535 22.66 -9.53 15.84
CA CYS A 535 23.50 -9.41 17.04
C CYS A 535 23.36 -10.58 18.03
N ALA A 536 22.60 -11.62 17.69
CA ALA A 536 22.29 -12.70 18.62
C ALA A 536 23.27 -13.88 18.47
N ILE A 537 24.07 -14.15 19.52
CA ILE A 537 25.14 -15.18 19.48
C ILE A 537 24.63 -16.57 19.13
N ASN A 538 23.43 -16.91 19.60
CA ASN A 538 22.72 -18.15 19.30
C ASN A 538 22.33 -18.28 17.81
N VAL A 539 22.05 -17.18 17.10
CA VAL A 539 21.80 -17.17 15.65
C VAL A 539 23.10 -17.36 14.88
N ILE A 540 24.20 -16.76 15.34
CA ILE A 540 25.54 -16.99 14.75
C ILE A 540 25.97 -18.45 14.98
N GLU A 541 25.72 -19.02 16.16
CA GLU A 541 25.96 -20.44 16.46
C GLU A 541 25.11 -21.38 15.57
N LEU A 542 23.85 -21.04 15.32
CA LEU A 542 22.97 -21.76 14.40
C LEU A 542 23.50 -21.72 12.97
N ALA A 543 23.85 -20.52 12.48
CA ALA A 543 24.39 -20.31 11.14
C ALA A 543 25.70 -21.09 10.94
N SER A 544 26.57 -21.08 11.95
CA SER A 544 27.79 -21.88 12.00
C SER A 544 27.51 -23.39 11.84
N HIS A 545 26.51 -23.93 12.55
CA HIS A 545 26.13 -25.33 12.39
C HIS A 545 25.63 -25.65 10.99
N ILE A 546 24.83 -24.77 10.40
CA ILE A 546 24.31 -24.94 9.06
C ILE A 546 25.47 -24.93 8.04
N LEU A 547 26.37 -23.97 8.12
CA LEU A 547 27.53 -23.85 7.22
C LEU A 547 28.42 -25.10 7.25
N ARG A 548 28.66 -25.68 8.44
CA ARG A 548 29.52 -26.85 8.61
C ARG A 548 28.89 -28.17 8.15
N ASN A 549 27.56 -28.30 8.24
CA ASN A 549 26.88 -29.59 8.10
C ASN A 549 25.96 -29.68 6.87
N VAL A 550 25.80 -28.62 6.10
CA VAL A 550 24.96 -28.57 4.89
C VAL A 550 25.81 -28.36 3.65
N ASN A 551 26.22 -29.47 3.03
CA ASN A 551 27.12 -29.44 1.86
C ASN A 551 26.49 -28.85 0.59
N SER A 552 25.15 -28.82 0.49
CA SER A 552 24.44 -28.27 -0.67
C SER A 552 24.13 -26.78 -0.57
N LEU A 553 24.54 -26.14 0.54
CA LEU A 553 24.30 -24.74 0.80
C LEU A 553 25.04 -23.87 -0.22
N LYS A 554 24.28 -23.02 -0.91
CA LYS A 554 24.80 -22.06 -1.89
C LYS A 554 24.92 -20.67 -1.32
N GLN A 555 24.03 -20.30 -0.42
CA GLN A 555 24.02 -18.96 0.15
C GLN A 555 23.38 -18.95 1.54
N ILE A 556 24.00 -18.21 2.45
CA ILE A 556 23.40 -17.78 3.70
C ILE A 556 23.38 -16.25 3.72
N THR A 557 22.23 -15.67 4.02
CA THR A 557 22.02 -14.21 4.01
C THR A 557 21.60 -13.73 5.38
N PHE A 558 22.26 -12.69 5.86
CA PHE A 558 21.83 -11.93 7.03
C PHE A 558 21.30 -10.59 6.58
N SER A 559 20.13 -10.21 7.07
CA SER A 559 19.54 -8.89 6.88
C SER A 559 19.24 -8.25 8.22
N PRO A 560 19.64 -6.98 8.45
CA PRO A 560 19.27 -6.26 9.65
C PRO A 560 17.78 -5.94 9.67
N GLY A 561 17.18 -5.76 8.48
CA GLY A 561 15.76 -5.43 8.36
C GLY A 561 14.86 -6.61 8.69
N GLU A 562 13.74 -6.33 9.37
CA GLU A 562 12.70 -7.32 9.58
C GLU A 562 11.95 -7.55 8.26
N LYS A 563 11.88 -8.80 7.82
CA LYS A 563 11.05 -9.21 6.69
C LYS A 563 9.85 -9.99 7.19
N PHE A 564 8.65 -9.43 7.07
CA PHE A 564 7.45 -10.17 7.44
C PHE A 564 6.29 -9.95 6.47
N TYR A 565 5.50 -11.00 6.32
CA TYR A 565 4.34 -10.99 5.43
C TYR A 565 3.16 -10.33 6.14
N ARG A 566 2.65 -9.23 5.57
CA ARG A 566 1.45 -8.53 6.05
C ARG A 566 0.15 -9.08 5.48
N GLY A 567 0.24 -10.06 4.59
CA GLY A 567 -0.91 -10.63 3.91
C GLY A 567 -1.25 -10.02 2.55
N ALA A 568 -2.06 -10.73 1.76
CA ALA A 568 -2.47 -10.42 0.39
C ALA A 568 -1.29 -10.19 -0.56
N GLY A 569 -0.24 -11.00 -0.45
CA GLY A 569 0.97 -10.86 -1.26
C GLY A 569 1.90 -9.71 -0.86
N ARG A 570 1.62 -9.00 0.25
CA ARG A 570 2.44 -7.86 0.70
C ARG A 570 3.46 -8.29 1.75
N TRP A 571 4.71 -7.92 1.50
CA TRP A 571 5.83 -8.03 2.42
C TRP A 571 6.17 -6.65 2.94
N THR A 572 6.58 -6.54 4.19
CA THR A 572 7.32 -5.38 4.67
C THR A 572 8.73 -5.76 5.01
N GLU A 573 9.64 -4.91 4.56
CA GLU A 573 11.06 -4.89 4.89
C GLU A 573 11.24 -3.59 5.68
N ASP A 574 11.16 -3.67 7.02
CA ASP A 574 11.48 -2.51 7.85
C ASP A 574 13.00 -2.42 7.94
N SER A 575 13.57 -1.35 7.38
CA SER A 575 15.00 -1.05 7.50
C SER A 575 15.26 -0.33 8.83
N ASP A 576 15.37 -1.07 9.93
CA ASP A 576 15.89 -0.47 11.15
C ASP A 576 17.39 -0.17 10.96
N ASN A 577 17.71 1.12 10.95
CA ASN A 577 19.04 1.68 10.67
C ASN A 577 20.12 1.38 11.74
N CYS A 578 19.85 0.50 12.70
CA CYS A 578 20.66 0.40 13.93
C CYS A 578 21.76 -0.69 13.89
N CYS A 579 21.88 -1.49 12.82
CA CYS A 579 22.72 -2.70 12.85
C CYS A 579 23.99 -2.68 11.97
N TRP A 580 24.28 -1.61 11.22
CA TRP A 580 25.45 -1.51 10.33
C TRP A 580 26.81 -1.74 11.02
N LEU A 581 26.90 -1.56 12.34
CA LEU A 581 28.13 -1.76 13.12
C LEU A 581 28.56 -3.23 13.27
N TYR A 582 27.69 -4.19 12.93
CA TYR A 582 27.92 -5.62 13.18
C TYR A 582 28.18 -6.46 11.93
N GLU A 583 28.15 -5.88 10.72
CA GLU A 583 28.42 -6.60 9.48
C GLU A 583 29.82 -7.24 9.49
N GLY A 584 30.83 -6.48 9.93
CA GLY A 584 32.21 -6.97 10.05
C GLY A 584 32.33 -8.13 11.04
N ILE A 585 31.55 -8.11 12.12
CA ILE A 585 31.60 -9.16 13.16
C ILE A 585 31.04 -10.48 12.62
N ILE A 586 29.92 -10.45 11.89
CA ILE A 586 29.35 -11.68 11.31
C ILE A 586 30.32 -12.29 10.29
N HIS A 587 30.92 -11.45 9.45
CA HIS A 587 31.91 -11.91 8.48
C HIS A 587 33.12 -12.52 9.20
N ASP A 588 33.73 -11.81 10.15
CA ASP A 588 34.89 -12.29 10.91
C ASP A 588 34.61 -13.60 11.67
N MET A 589 33.39 -13.78 12.21
CA MET A 589 33.04 -14.94 13.01
C MET A 589 32.71 -16.21 12.19
N LEU A 590 32.27 -16.05 10.94
CA LEU A 590 31.77 -17.15 10.10
C LEU A 590 32.62 -17.41 8.86
N GLN A 591 33.49 -16.49 8.42
CA GLN A 591 34.26 -16.62 7.18
C GLN A 591 35.05 -17.91 7.09
N ASP A 592 35.65 -18.37 8.20
CA ASP A 592 36.42 -19.61 8.27
C ASP A 592 35.59 -20.88 8.03
N GLU A 593 34.26 -20.76 8.03
CA GLU A 593 33.31 -21.87 7.91
C GLU A 593 32.57 -21.87 6.59
N VAL A 594 32.75 -20.83 5.79
CA VAL A 594 32.16 -20.71 4.46
C VAL A 594 32.97 -21.58 3.50
N ASN A 595 32.34 -22.64 2.99
CA ASN A 595 32.92 -23.45 1.92
C ASN A 595 32.95 -22.67 0.59
N GLU A 596 33.86 -23.01 -0.33
CA GLU A 596 34.03 -22.35 -1.64
C GLU A 596 32.74 -22.32 -2.50
N GLN A 597 31.79 -23.22 -2.23
CA GLN A 597 30.53 -23.34 -2.95
C GLN A 597 29.38 -22.52 -2.32
N CYS A 598 29.60 -21.92 -1.16
CA CYS A 598 28.63 -21.15 -0.41
C CYS A 598 29.02 -19.67 -0.35
N GLN A 599 28.05 -18.77 -0.48
CA GLN A 599 28.22 -17.33 -0.31
C GLN A 599 27.64 -16.88 1.04
N LEU A 600 28.42 -16.15 1.83
CA LEU A 600 27.95 -15.41 3.00
C LEU A 600 27.62 -13.99 2.56
N VAL A 601 26.34 -13.62 2.61
CA VAL A 601 25.86 -12.28 2.25
C VAL A 601 25.33 -11.60 3.51
N VAL A 602 25.76 -10.36 3.73
CA VAL A 602 25.31 -9.50 4.82
C VAL A 602 24.84 -8.21 4.13
N LEU A 603 23.56 -7.86 4.30
CA LEU A 603 22.87 -6.79 3.56
C LEU A 603 22.86 -5.45 4.28
#